data_AF-A0A957N5X8-F1
#
_entry.id   AF-A0A957N5X8-F1
#
_cell.length_a   1.000
_cell.length_b   1.000
_cell.length_c   1.000
_cell.angle_alpha   90.00
_cell.angle_beta   90.00
_cell.angle_gamma   90.00
#
_symmetry.space_group_name_H-M   'P 1'
#
loop_
_entity.id
_entity.type
_entity.pdbx_description
1 polymer ?
#
loop_
_entity_poly.entity_id
_entity_poly.type
_entity_poly.pdbx_seq_one_letter_code
_entity_poly.pdbx_strand_id
1 'polypeptide(L)'
;MPPHLSYTIWFSQRTGSTLLSRALTATGMAGRPGEWLYTGNTGLMTHYGQADVAELQAHLWELGSTENGVFGLKHAFHEPHFSRV
;
A
#
# COMPACT_ATOMS: atom_id res chain seq x y z
N MET A 1 -7.47 8.53 9.92
CA MET A 1 -6.75 9.83 10.02
C MET A 1 -5.77 9.91 8.85
N PRO A 2 -5.62 11.06 8.16
CA PRO A 2 -4.62 11.18 7.10
C PRO A 2 -3.20 11.01 7.70
N PRO A 3 -2.32 10.23 7.06
CA PRO A 3 -0.93 10.14 7.48
C PRO A 3 -0.22 11.47 7.21
N HIS A 4 0.73 11.84 8.06
CA HIS A 4 1.55 13.04 7.87
C HIS A 4 2.96 12.72 7.30
N LEU A 5 3.34 11.44 7.28
CA LEU A 5 4.57 10.96 6.65
C LEU A 5 4.26 9.70 5.84
N SER A 6 4.86 9.56 4.66
CA SER A 6 4.67 8.38 3.82
C SER A 6 5.94 7.95 3.10
N TYR A 7 6.03 6.65 2.78
CA TYR A 7 7.06 6.11 1.91
C TYR A 7 6.51 4.95 1.07
N THR A 8 7.17 4.68 -0.06
CA THR A 8 6.87 3.54 -0.93
C THR A 8 8.13 2.72 -1.16
N ILE A 9 8.03 1.40 -0.95
CA ILE A 9 9.04 0.44 -1.35
C ILE A 9 8.77 0.04 -2.80
N TRP A 10 9.56 0.58 -3.72
CA TRP A 10 9.60 0.14 -5.11
C TRP A 10 10.41 -1.14 -5.23
N PHE A 11 9.84 -2.19 -5.82
CA PHE A 11 10.49 -3.50 -5.86
C PHE A 11 10.13 -4.30 -7.12
N SER A 12 10.88 -5.37 -7.38
CA SER A 12 10.46 -6.50 -8.23
C SER A 12 10.33 -7.77 -7.40
N GLN A 13 9.56 -8.75 -7.88
CA GLN A 13 9.26 -9.96 -7.12
C GLN A 13 10.53 -10.69 -6.64
N ARG A 14 10.49 -11.20 -5.40
CA ARG A 14 11.57 -11.98 -4.76
C ARG A 14 12.90 -11.26 -4.50
N THR A 15 12.89 -9.93 -4.36
CA THR A 15 14.08 -9.10 -4.03
C THR A 15 14.32 -8.84 -2.53
N GLY A 16 13.63 -9.56 -1.64
CA GLY A 16 13.74 -9.34 -0.19
C GLY A 16 12.90 -8.17 0.33
N SER A 17 12.15 -7.48 -0.53
CA SER A 17 11.24 -6.40 -0.15
C SER A 17 10.17 -6.81 0.89
N THR A 18 9.73 -8.06 0.88
CA THR A 18 8.85 -8.61 1.93
C THR A 18 9.56 -8.76 3.27
N LEU A 19 10.85 -9.12 3.28
CA LEU A 19 11.66 -9.18 4.51
C LEU A 19 11.79 -7.77 5.12
N LEU A 20 12.14 -6.78 4.29
CA LEU A 20 12.20 -5.37 4.70
C LEU A 20 10.84 -4.88 5.25
N SER A 21 9.75 -5.17 4.54
CA SER A 21 8.40 -4.76 4.95
C SER A 21 8.00 -5.33 6.32
N ARG A 22 8.35 -6.59 6.59
CA ARG A 22 8.12 -7.23 7.90
C ARG A 22 8.96 -6.59 8.99
N ALA A 23 10.23 -6.28 8.73
CA ALA A 23 11.09 -5.61 9.69
C ALA A 23 10.57 -4.21 10.06
N LEU A 24 10.14 -3.42 9.05
CA LEU A 24 9.54 -2.10 9.26
C LEU A 24 8.24 -2.19 10.05
N THR A 25 7.35 -3.11 9.68
CA THR A 25 6.09 -3.36 10.42
C THR A 25 6.35 -3.75 11.88
N ALA A 26 7.36 -4.58 12.14
CA ALA A 26 7.71 -5.03 13.49
C ALA A 26 8.19 -3.90 14.42
N THR A 27 8.60 -2.76 13.87
CA THR A 27 8.93 -1.58 14.70
C THR A 27 7.72 -0.95 15.37
N GLY A 28 6.50 -1.20 14.86
CA GLY A 28 5.28 -0.50 15.28
C GLY A 28 5.25 0.99 14.92
N MET A 29 6.28 1.52 14.28
CA MET A 29 6.44 2.96 13.99
C MET A 29 6.54 3.28 12.50
N ALA A 30 6.99 2.34 11.67
CA ALA A 30 7.29 2.59 10.26
C ALA A 30 6.12 2.22 9.34
N GLY A 31 4.88 2.39 9.77
CA GLY A 31 3.71 1.96 9.01
C GLY A 31 3.63 0.44 8.82
N ARG A 32 2.74 0.02 7.93
CA ARG A 32 2.50 -1.36 7.51
C ARG A 32 2.64 -1.46 5.98
N PRO A 33 3.87 -1.49 5.45
CA PRO A 33 4.09 -1.59 4.00
C PRO A 33 3.57 -2.93 3.46
N GLY A 34 2.57 -2.87 2.59
CA GLY A 34 1.99 -4.01 1.88
C GLY A 34 1.67 -3.67 0.44
N GLU A 35 1.33 -4.68 -0.36
CA GLU A 35 1.00 -4.54 -1.79
C GLU A 35 -0.46 -4.09 -1.97
N TRP A 36 -0.85 -3.01 -1.29
CA TRP A 36 -2.24 -2.55 -1.18
C TRP A 36 -2.89 -2.17 -2.53
N LEU A 37 -2.07 -1.85 -3.52
CA LEU A 37 -2.53 -1.50 -4.87
C LEU A 37 -2.57 -2.70 -5.82
N TYR A 38 -2.10 -3.88 -5.40
CA TYR A 38 -2.14 -5.09 -6.22
C TYR A 38 -3.40 -5.90 -5.91
N THR A 39 -4.35 -5.87 -6.84
CA THR A 39 -5.66 -6.55 -6.70
C THR A 39 -5.93 -7.52 -7.86
N GLY A 40 -4.86 -7.97 -8.52
CA GLY A 40 -4.94 -8.79 -9.72
C GLY A 40 -5.60 -8.01 -10.86
N ASN A 41 -6.73 -8.53 -11.36
CA ASN A 41 -7.50 -7.91 -12.44
C ASN A 41 -8.74 -7.14 -11.94
N THR A 42 -8.92 -7.03 -10.62
CA THR A 42 -10.08 -6.34 -10.04
C THR A 42 -9.75 -4.86 -9.84
N GLY A 43 -10.70 -3.95 -10.06
CA GLY A 43 -10.47 -2.54 -9.68
C GLY A 43 -10.41 -2.37 -8.16
N LEU A 44 -9.62 -1.42 -7.67
CA LEU A 44 -9.45 -1.17 -6.22
C LEU A 44 -10.77 -0.94 -5.49
N MET A 45 -11.66 -0.14 -6.08
CA MET A 45 -13.00 0.14 -5.56
C MET A 45 -13.81 -1.15 -5.32
N THR A 46 -13.81 -2.04 -6.32
CA THR A 46 -14.51 -3.32 -6.25
C THR A 46 -13.84 -4.28 -5.28
N HIS A 47 -12.50 -4.31 -5.25
CA HIS A 47 -11.75 -5.18 -4.36
C HIS A 47 -11.97 -4.83 -2.89
N TYR A 48 -11.96 -3.54 -2.55
CA TYR A 48 -12.14 -3.05 -1.18
C TYR A 48 -13.60 -2.70 -0.83
N GLY A 49 -14.53 -2.81 -1.78
CA GLY A 49 -15.96 -2.55 -1.57
C GLY A 49 -16.29 -1.11 -1.17
N GLN A 50 -15.52 -0.12 -1.62
CA GLN A 50 -15.66 1.28 -1.21
C GLN A 50 -16.60 2.03 -2.19
N ALA A 51 -17.37 3.01 -1.69
CA ALA A 51 -18.36 3.71 -2.50
C ALA A 51 -17.73 4.81 -3.36
N ASP A 52 -16.70 5.48 -2.85
CA ASP A 52 -15.94 6.50 -3.58
C ASP A 52 -14.42 6.46 -3.34
N VAL A 53 -13.71 7.34 -4.05
CA VAL A 53 -12.24 7.44 -4.00
C VAL A 53 -11.75 7.94 -2.64
N ALA A 54 -12.50 8.80 -1.95
CA ALA A 54 -12.10 9.33 -0.66
C ALA A 54 -12.19 8.25 0.43
N GLU A 55 -13.23 7.43 0.40
CA GLU A 55 -13.36 6.24 1.26
C GLU A 55 -12.27 5.22 0.96
N LEU A 56 -11.98 4.94 -0.32
CA LEU A 56 -10.87 4.07 -0.71
C LEU A 56 -9.53 4.59 -0.19
N GLN A 57 -9.27 5.89 -0.33
CA GLN A 57 -8.05 6.50 0.17
C GLN A 57 -7.93 6.40 1.69
N ALA A 58 -9.02 6.66 2.41
CA ALA A 58 -9.06 6.50 3.86
C ALA A 58 -8.82 5.05 4.30
N HIS A 59 -9.42 4.09 3.59
CA HIS A 59 -9.22 2.67 3.82
C HIS A 59 -7.77 2.23 3.57
N LEU A 60 -7.16 2.67 2.47
CA LEU A 60 -5.76 2.39 2.17
C LEU A 60 -4.83 2.98 3.25
N TRP A 61 -5.10 4.21 3.71
CA TRP A 61 -4.36 4.80 4.83
C TRP A 61 -4.50 3.98 6.10
N GLU A 62 -5.68 3.49 6.43
CA GLU A 62 -5.90 2.61 7.58
C GLU A 62 -5.07 1.33 7.46
N LEU A 63 -5.03 0.69 6.30
CA LEU A 63 -4.23 -0.52 6.08
C LEU A 63 -2.74 -0.27 6.31
N GLY A 64 -2.20 0.80 5.73
CA GLY A 64 -0.76 1.05 5.69
C GLY A 64 -0.17 1.92 6.81
N SER A 65 -0.98 2.53 7.67
CA SER A 65 -0.49 3.50 8.66
C SER A 65 -0.37 2.96 10.08
N THR A 66 0.67 3.35 10.82
CA THR A 66 0.76 3.17 12.28
C THR A 66 0.18 4.37 13.03
N GLU A 67 -0.09 4.23 14.34
CA GLU A 67 -0.73 5.27 15.17
C GLU A 67 0.03 6.59 15.19
N ASN A 68 1.36 6.53 15.01
CA ASN A 68 2.22 7.70 14.90
C ASN A 68 2.11 8.42 13.54
N GLY A 69 1.15 8.06 12.67
CA GLY A 69 0.86 8.78 11.43
C GLY A 69 1.79 8.50 10.24
N VAL A 70 2.61 7.44 10.32
CA VAL A 70 3.49 6.99 9.22
C VAL A 70 2.77 5.95 8.37
N PHE A 71 2.65 6.23 7.07
CA PHE A 71 2.07 5.33 6.06
C PHE A 71 3.15 4.62 5.23
N GLY A 72 3.07 3.29 5.15
CA GLY A 72 3.93 2.47 4.32
C GLY A 72 3.16 1.81 3.17
N LEU A 73 3.72 1.90 1.96
CA LEU A 73 3.26 1.18 0.77
C LEU A 73 4.39 0.35 0.17
N LYS A 74 4.05 -0.77 -0.47
CA LYS A 74 4.96 -1.53 -1.31
C LYS A 74 4.32 -1.68 -2.69
N HIS A 75 5.05 -1.32 -3.76
CA HIS A 75 4.51 -1.40 -5.11
C HIS A 75 5.57 -1.91 -6.11
N ALA A 76 5.17 -2.90 -6.90
CA ALA A 76 5.96 -3.42 -8.00
C ALA A 76 5.33 -2.99 -9.32
N PHE A 77 6.10 -3.12 -10.40
CA PHE A 77 5.55 -3.01 -11.72
C PHE A 77 4.36 -3.95 -11.89
N HIS A 78 3.23 -3.39 -12.33
CA HIS A 78 2.01 -4.11 -12.65
C HIS A 78 1.51 -3.60 -13.99
N GLU A 79 1.67 -4.41 -15.04
CA GLU A 79 1.42 -4.02 -16.43
C GLU A 79 0.07 -3.31 -16.67
N PRO A 80 -1.06 -3.74 -16.06
CA PRO A 80 -2.35 -3.07 -16.24
C PRO A 80 -2.39 -1.59 -15.87
N HIS A 81 -1.45 -1.11 -15.05
CA HIS A 81 -1.33 0.32 -14.72
C HIS A 81 -0.65 1.14 -15.83
N PHE A 82 0.02 0.49 -16.79
CA PHE A 82 0.88 1.12 -17.79
C PHE A 82 0.42 0.88 -19.24
N SER A 83 -0.45 -0.11 -19.48
CA SER A 83 -0.91 -0.49 -20.83
C SER A 83 -2.03 0.36 -21.42
N ARG A 84 -2.47 1.41 -20.71
CA ARG A 84 -3.52 2.34 -21.17
C ARG A 84 -3.00 3.71 -21.62
N VAL A 85 -1.69 3.83 -21.87
CA VAL A 85 -1.07 5.05 -22.41
C VAL A 85 -1.00 4.99 -23.93
#